data_AF-A0A2Y9NAF7-F1
#
_entry.id   AF-A0A2Y9NAF7-F1
#
_cell.length_a   1.000
_cell.length_b   1.000
_cell.length_c   1.000
_cell.angle_alpha   90.00
_cell.angle_beta   90.00
_cell.angle_gamma   90.00
#
_symmetry.space_group_name_H-M   'P 1'
#
loop_
_entity.id
_entity.type
_entity.pdbx_description
1 polymer ?
#
loop_
_entity_poly.entity_id
_entity_poly.type
_entity_poly.pdbx_seq_one_letter_code
_entity_poly.pdbx_strand_id
1 'polypeptide(L)'
;MSYFPQQRSLSGDLGLALQFVFQKALRSLGSEEQIARWDPLCNKLQILATYAQTELGHGTYLQGLETEATYDAATQEFVVHSPTLTAIKWWPGDLGRSATHALVQAQLICSGAQQGMHAFIVPIRSLEDHSPLPGITVGDIGPKMDFDHSDNGFLQLDHVRIPRENMLSRFAQVLPDGTYIKLGTAKSNYLSMVVVRVDMLSNEVIPLLQKACVIAIRYSVIRHQSRLRPSDPEVKVLDYQTQQQKLFPPLAKAYAFHFVAKSLLEFFHRSYSSILDRDFRLLPELHALSAGMKALVSDFCVQGAELCRRACGGHGYSKLSGLPSLVTRVTASCTYEGENTVLYLQTARFLVKSYLQAQESTSQRSLPQSVAYLTAPDLAKCPAQNVADFLHPELYTTAWAHVAARLIKDSVHHLQTLMQSGADRHEAWNQTTVIHLQAAKAHLYYVTVKIFTEALEKLENQPAIQQVLKRLCDLYALHGIMTNTGDFLHDGFLSGAQIDVARKAYLDLLLLIRKDAVLLTDAFDFTDQCLNSALGCYDGNVYERLFQWAQRSPTNTQGNPAYEKYIRPLLQGWRSRL
;
A
#
# COMPACT_ATOMS: atom_id res chain seq x y z
N MET A 1 14.44 -16.74 6.81
CA MET A 1 13.90 -18.05 7.23
C MET A 1 12.51 -17.85 7.81
N SER A 2 11.50 -18.30 7.05
CA SER A 2 10.12 -18.68 7.42
C SER A 2 9.42 -18.00 8.62
N TYR A 3 8.68 -16.91 8.38
CA TYR A 3 7.59 -16.44 9.26
C TYR A 3 6.20 -16.48 8.57
N PHE A 4 6.10 -17.09 7.38
CA PHE A 4 4.84 -17.23 6.64
C PHE A 4 3.87 -18.37 7.02
N PRO A 5 4.13 -19.34 7.95
CA PRO A 5 3.15 -20.41 8.17
C PRO A 5 1.96 -20.08 9.09
N GLN A 6 1.87 -18.89 9.70
CA GLN A 6 0.80 -18.58 10.66
C GLN A 6 -0.42 -17.83 10.09
N GLN A 7 -0.48 -17.57 8.78
CA GLN A 7 -1.73 -17.16 8.11
C GLN A 7 -2.61 -18.35 7.73
N ARG A 8 -2.62 -19.43 8.52
CA ARG A 8 -3.80 -20.30 8.55
C ARG A 8 -4.81 -19.56 9.42
N SER A 9 -5.78 -18.91 8.80
CA SER A 9 -7.00 -18.63 9.53
C SER A 9 -7.48 -19.98 10.06
N LEU A 10 -7.49 -20.12 11.39
CA LEU A 10 -8.17 -21.25 11.99
C LEU A 10 -9.63 -21.06 11.56
N SER A 11 -10.10 -21.95 10.68
CA SER A 11 -11.43 -22.00 10.06
C SER A 11 -11.93 -20.79 9.23
N GLY A 12 -11.13 -19.75 8.99
CA GLY A 12 -11.65 -18.50 8.39
C GLY A 12 -12.38 -17.60 9.39
N ASP A 13 -12.38 -17.97 10.67
CA ASP A 13 -13.05 -17.23 11.75
C ASP A 13 -12.07 -16.48 12.66
N LEU A 14 -10.76 -16.71 12.49
CA LEU A 14 -9.71 -16.08 13.29
C LEU A 14 -8.59 -15.52 12.38
N GLY A 15 -8.42 -14.20 12.41
CA GLY A 15 -7.27 -13.49 11.86
C GLY A 15 -6.23 -13.18 12.94
N LEU A 16 -4.94 -13.22 12.58
CA LEU A 16 -3.82 -12.76 13.42
C LEU A 16 -2.99 -11.67 12.72
N ALA A 17 -3.56 -11.02 11.71
CA ALA A 17 -2.81 -10.05 10.89
C ALA A 17 -2.43 -8.81 11.71
N LEU A 18 -3.34 -8.33 12.57
CA LEU A 18 -3.09 -7.12 13.35
C LEU A 18 -2.18 -7.36 14.56
N GLN A 19 -1.98 -8.61 14.97
CA GLN A 19 -0.95 -8.96 15.96
C GLN A 19 0.45 -8.61 15.46
N PHE A 20 0.74 -8.80 14.17
CA PHE A 20 2.04 -8.40 13.60
C PHE A 20 2.22 -6.88 13.61
N VAL A 21 1.15 -6.12 13.39
CA VAL A 21 1.18 -4.64 13.49
C VAL A 21 1.45 -4.22 14.93
N PHE A 22 0.78 -4.84 15.90
CA PHE A 22 1.05 -4.65 17.33
C PHE A 22 2.52 -4.92 17.67
N GLN A 23 3.07 -6.07 17.27
CA GLN A 23 4.45 -6.43 17.57
C GLN A 23 5.48 -5.48 16.92
N LYS A 24 5.22 -5.03 15.69
CA LYS A 24 6.07 -4.02 15.04
C LYS A 24 6.03 -2.68 15.79
N ALA A 25 4.84 -2.26 16.23
CA ALA A 25 4.70 -1.05 17.03
C ALA A 25 5.39 -1.17 18.39
N LEU A 26 5.23 -2.31 19.08
CA LEU A 26 5.92 -2.64 20.33
C LEU A 26 7.44 -2.56 20.16
N ARG A 27 8.00 -3.20 19.13
CA ARG A 27 9.44 -3.17 18.85
C ARG A 27 9.94 -1.77 18.48
N SER A 28 9.09 -0.95 17.85
CA SER A 28 9.44 0.39 17.40
C SER A 28 9.36 1.45 18.49
N LEU A 29 8.41 1.32 19.42
CA LEU A 29 8.05 2.36 20.39
C LEU A 29 8.26 1.92 21.85
N GLY A 30 8.31 0.62 22.14
CA GLY A 30 8.51 0.09 23.48
C GLY A 30 9.97 0.11 23.93
N SER A 31 10.20 0.24 25.23
CA SER A 31 11.51 0.01 25.83
C SER A 31 11.94 -1.45 25.71
N GLU A 32 13.21 -1.76 25.96
CA GLU A 32 13.71 -3.13 25.93
C GLU A 32 12.99 -4.02 26.98
N GLU A 33 12.67 -3.47 28.15
CA GLU A 33 11.89 -4.16 29.19
C GLU A 33 10.47 -4.47 28.72
N GLN A 34 9.83 -3.52 28.02
CA GLN A 34 8.48 -3.73 27.47
C GLN A 34 8.49 -4.79 26.37
N ILE A 35 9.49 -4.78 25.49
CA ILE A 35 9.64 -5.80 24.44
C ILE A 35 9.85 -7.18 25.08
N ALA A 36 10.76 -7.28 26.05
CA ALA A 36 11.05 -8.53 26.76
C ALA A 36 9.83 -9.09 27.51
N ARG A 37 8.94 -8.22 27.98
CA ARG A 37 7.69 -8.61 28.64
C ARG A 37 6.62 -9.07 27.66
N TRP A 38 6.29 -8.27 26.65
CA TRP A 38 5.07 -8.44 25.86
C TRP A 38 5.26 -9.26 24.58
N ASP A 39 6.44 -9.18 23.93
CA ASP A 39 6.67 -9.88 22.65
C ASP A 39 6.64 -11.41 22.80
N PRO A 40 7.24 -12.02 23.86
CA PRO A 40 7.14 -13.47 24.05
C PRO A 40 5.71 -13.97 24.27
N LEU A 41 4.84 -13.17 24.90
CA LEU A 41 3.44 -13.53 25.14
C LEU A 41 2.67 -13.60 23.81
N CYS A 42 2.91 -12.64 22.91
CA CYS A 42 2.33 -12.64 21.56
C CYS A 42 2.83 -13.84 20.75
N ASN A 43 4.14 -14.10 20.76
CA ASN A 43 4.74 -15.21 20.00
C ASN A 43 4.24 -16.59 20.46
N LYS A 44 3.88 -16.74 21.74
CA LYS A 44 3.31 -17.96 22.31
C LYS A 44 1.78 -18.00 22.25
N LEU A 45 1.12 -16.99 21.66
CA LEU A 45 -0.33 -16.83 21.64
C LEU A 45 -0.96 -16.87 23.05
N GLN A 46 -0.22 -16.45 24.07
CA GLN A 46 -0.73 -16.28 25.43
C GLN A 46 -1.57 -15.01 25.57
N ILE A 47 -1.33 -14.06 24.66
CA ILE A 47 -2.22 -12.93 24.41
C ILE A 47 -2.45 -12.81 22.92
N LEU A 48 -3.66 -12.43 22.54
CA LEU A 48 -4.03 -12.00 21.19
C LEU A 48 -4.13 -10.49 21.19
N ALA A 49 -3.35 -9.83 20.34
CA ALA A 49 -3.18 -8.38 20.37
C ALA A 49 -3.59 -7.71 19.05
N THR A 50 -4.15 -6.50 19.14
CA THR A 50 -4.50 -5.65 17.99
C THR A 50 -3.95 -4.23 18.12
N TYR A 51 -4.06 -3.43 17.06
CA TYR A 51 -3.62 -2.05 16.97
C TYR A 51 -4.82 -1.09 16.88
N ALA A 52 -5.12 -0.39 17.98
CA ALA A 52 -6.29 0.46 18.13
C ALA A 52 -5.96 1.96 18.01
N GLN A 53 -5.85 2.43 16.77
CA GLN A 53 -5.53 3.83 16.48
C GLN A 53 -6.75 4.65 16.05
N THR A 54 -7.35 4.26 14.93
CA THR A 54 -8.46 4.97 14.29
C THR A 54 -9.68 5.04 15.20
N GLU A 55 -10.34 6.20 15.17
CA GLU A 55 -11.60 6.48 15.84
C GLU A 55 -12.70 6.74 14.82
N LEU A 56 -13.96 6.68 15.27
CA LEU A 56 -15.12 6.98 14.44
C LEU A 56 -15.01 8.37 13.80
N GLY A 57 -14.53 9.38 14.55
CA GLY A 57 -14.32 10.75 14.06
C GLY A 57 -12.97 11.00 13.39
N HIS A 58 -11.96 10.17 13.67
CA HIS A 58 -10.56 10.47 13.33
C HIS A 58 -9.80 9.26 12.79
N GLY A 59 -9.51 9.27 11.49
CA GLY A 59 -8.59 8.31 10.84
C GLY A 59 -7.27 8.95 10.43
N THR A 60 -7.33 9.97 9.57
CA THR A 60 -6.15 10.63 9.01
C THR A 60 -5.50 11.62 9.98
N TYR A 61 -6.31 12.43 10.67
CA TYR A 61 -5.82 13.50 11.56
C TYR A 61 -5.55 12.96 12.96
N LEU A 62 -4.44 12.25 13.12
CA LEU A 62 -4.08 11.58 14.39
C LEU A 62 -3.81 12.52 15.56
N GLN A 63 -3.45 13.77 15.28
CA GLN A 63 -3.32 14.79 16.33
C GLN A 63 -4.67 15.16 16.95
N GLY A 64 -5.77 14.91 16.24
CA GLY A 64 -7.13 15.15 16.70
C GLY A 64 -7.81 13.93 17.30
N LEU A 65 -7.10 12.82 17.54
CA LEU A 65 -7.69 11.71 18.30
C LEU A 65 -8.25 12.23 19.63
N GLU A 66 -9.44 11.75 19.99
CA GLU A 66 -10.22 12.21 21.13
C GLU A 66 -10.09 11.27 22.34
N THR A 67 -9.69 10.01 22.16
CA THR A 67 -9.41 9.11 23.29
C THR A 67 -8.30 9.71 24.15
N GLU A 68 -8.53 9.80 25.46
CA GLU A 68 -7.59 10.38 26.42
C GLU A 68 -6.96 9.31 27.30
N ALA A 69 -5.73 9.54 27.74
CA ALA A 69 -5.03 8.75 28.73
C ALA A 69 -4.44 9.70 29.79
N THR A 70 -5.16 9.87 30.89
CA THR A 70 -4.80 10.82 31.96
C THR A 70 -4.00 10.12 33.04
N TYR A 71 -2.80 10.63 33.34
CA TYR A 71 -1.94 10.06 34.37
C TYR A 71 -2.42 10.42 35.77
N ASP A 72 -2.58 9.41 36.62
CA ASP A 72 -2.91 9.50 38.04
C ASP A 72 -1.67 9.13 38.87
N ALA A 73 -0.99 10.15 39.39
CA ALA A 73 0.24 9.97 40.17
C ALA A 73 0.02 9.27 41.52
N ALA A 74 -1.18 9.32 42.09
CA ALA A 74 -1.46 8.70 43.39
C ALA A 74 -1.48 7.17 43.28
N THR A 75 -1.91 6.65 42.13
CA THR A 75 -2.01 5.21 41.85
C THR A 75 -0.92 4.71 40.91
N GLN A 76 -0.19 5.63 40.25
CA GLN A 76 0.76 5.34 39.17
C GLN A 76 0.09 4.58 38.01
N GLU A 77 -1.09 5.05 37.63
CA GLU A 77 -1.90 4.48 36.56
C GLU A 77 -2.23 5.53 35.51
N PHE A 78 -2.58 5.07 34.30
CA PHE A 78 -3.29 5.87 33.32
C PHE A 78 -4.77 5.53 33.37
N VAL A 79 -5.62 6.55 33.40
CA VAL A 79 -7.07 6.44 33.21
C VAL A 79 -7.36 6.69 31.73
N VAL A 80 -7.73 5.65 31.00
CA VAL A 80 -8.00 5.69 29.56
C VAL A 80 -9.50 5.80 29.32
N HIS A 81 -9.91 6.81 28.54
CA HIS A 81 -11.33 7.13 28.35
C HIS A 81 -11.65 7.60 26.93
N SER A 82 -12.79 7.17 26.41
CA SER A 82 -13.43 7.66 25.18
C SER A 82 -14.50 8.70 25.56
N PRO A 83 -14.21 10.02 25.51
CA PRO A 83 -15.10 11.06 26.05
C PRO A 83 -16.39 11.27 25.24
N THR A 84 -16.39 10.87 23.96
CA THR A 84 -17.47 11.12 23.02
C THR A 84 -17.75 9.87 22.18
N LEU A 85 -18.89 9.86 21.47
CA LEU A 85 -19.19 8.84 20.47
C LEU A 85 -18.11 8.80 19.37
N THR A 86 -17.60 9.96 18.97
CA THR A 86 -16.61 10.10 17.90
C THR A 86 -15.23 9.60 18.32
N ALA A 87 -14.93 9.55 19.63
CA ALA A 87 -13.72 8.97 20.20
C ALA A 87 -13.68 7.44 20.24
N ILE A 88 -14.80 6.75 19.96
CA ILE A 88 -14.83 5.28 19.94
C ILE A 88 -13.86 4.78 18.88
N LYS A 89 -12.93 3.90 19.27
CA LYS A 89 -12.01 3.26 18.34
C LYS A 89 -12.81 2.48 17.31
N TRP A 90 -12.44 2.58 16.04
CA TRP A 90 -13.21 2.00 14.94
C TRP A 90 -12.29 1.55 13.81
N TRP A 91 -12.54 0.36 13.27
CA TRP A 91 -11.70 -0.38 12.29
C TRP A 91 -10.54 -1.25 12.79
N PRO A 92 -10.03 -1.24 14.04
CA PRO A 92 -8.97 -2.17 14.44
C PRO A 92 -9.36 -3.61 14.11
N GLY A 93 -8.57 -4.26 13.25
CA GLY A 93 -8.80 -5.65 12.87
C GLY A 93 -8.64 -6.57 14.06
N ASP A 94 -9.37 -7.68 14.05
CA ASP A 94 -9.31 -8.70 15.10
C ASP A 94 -9.78 -8.21 16.50
N LEU A 95 -10.34 -7.00 16.62
CA LEU A 95 -10.77 -6.40 17.89
C LEU A 95 -12.17 -6.85 18.33
N GLY A 96 -13.09 -7.03 17.38
CA GLY A 96 -14.52 -7.14 17.66
C GLY A 96 -14.87 -8.36 18.49
N ARG A 97 -14.12 -9.45 18.34
CA ARG A 97 -14.37 -10.76 18.93
C ARG A 97 -13.10 -11.45 19.42
N SER A 98 -11.94 -11.20 18.83
CA SER A 98 -10.75 -12.05 18.99
C SER A 98 -9.72 -11.50 19.99
N ALA A 99 -9.38 -10.21 19.93
CA ALA A 99 -8.27 -9.65 20.68
C ALA A 99 -8.52 -9.63 22.21
N THR A 100 -7.51 -10.06 22.95
CA THR A 100 -7.45 -9.97 24.42
C THR A 100 -6.80 -8.67 24.90
N HIS A 101 -5.95 -8.07 24.07
CA HIS A 101 -5.20 -6.85 24.36
C HIS A 101 -5.22 -5.93 23.12
N ALA A 102 -5.15 -4.62 23.33
CA ALA A 102 -5.00 -3.65 22.25
C ALA A 102 -3.90 -2.65 22.56
N LEU A 103 -3.12 -2.25 21.54
CA LEU A 103 -2.29 -1.06 21.61
C LEU A 103 -3.14 0.16 21.23
N VAL A 104 -3.65 0.86 22.23
CA VAL A 104 -4.54 2.02 22.09
C VAL A 104 -3.70 3.28 21.89
N GLN A 105 -3.93 4.01 20.80
CA GLN A 105 -3.38 5.36 20.63
C GLN A 105 -4.32 6.38 21.28
N ALA A 106 -3.82 7.18 22.22
CA ALA A 106 -4.62 8.16 22.96
C ALA A 106 -3.82 9.45 23.22
N GLN A 107 -4.51 10.56 23.48
CA GLN A 107 -3.91 11.81 23.94
C GLN A 107 -3.42 11.64 25.37
N LEU A 108 -2.11 11.70 25.56
CA LEU A 108 -1.51 11.64 26.89
C LEU A 108 -1.76 12.96 27.62
N ILE A 109 -2.27 12.90 28.84
CA ILE A 109 -2.48 14.05 29.72
C ILE A 109 -1.68 13.84 31.00
N CYS A 110 -0.70 14.70 31.26
CA CYS A 110 0.12 14.70 32.48
C CYS A 110 -0.04 16.05 33.18
N SER A 111 -0.41 16.04 34.46
CA SER A 111 -0.57 17.27 35.27
C SER A 111 -1.46 18.33 34.60
N GLY A 112 -2.53 17.89 33.93
CA GLY A 112 -3.47 18.75 33.19
C GLY A 112 -2.98 19.23 31.81
N ALA A 113 -1.75 18.91 31.41
CA ALA A 113 -1.20 19.29 30.11
C ALA A 113 -1.27 18.15 29.09
N GLN A 114 -1.82 18.43 27.91
CA GLN A 114 -1.83 17.51 26.77
C GLN A 114 -0.42 17.38 26.16
N GLN A 115 0.09 16.14 26.11
CA GLN A 115 1.41 15.80 25.58
C GLN A 115 1.36 15.18 24.17
N GLY A 116 0.15 15.06 23.60
CA GLY A 116 -0.10 14.49 22.28
C GLY A 116 -0.28 12.97 22.28
N MET A 117 -0.45 12.41 21.08
CA MET A 117 -0.71 10.99 20.85
C MET A 117 0.43 10.09 21.34
N HIS A 118 0.09 9.12 22.19
CA HIS A 118 0.96 8.06 22.69
C HIS A 118 0.25 6.69 22.67
N ALA A 119 1.04 5.62 22.73
CA ALA A 119 0.57 4.25 22.61
C ALA A 119 0.54 3.54 23.97
N PHE A 120 -0.58 2.92 24.30
CA PHE A 120 -0.84 2.28 25.58
C PHE A 120 -1.33 0.84 25.38
N ILE A 121 -0.72 -0.13 26.07
CA ILE A 121 -1.20 -1.50 26.06
C ILE A 121 -2.39 -1.61 27.03
N VAL A 122 -3.57 -1.89 26.51
CA VAL A 122 -4.82 -2.01 27.29
C VAL A 122 -5.33 -3.45 27.20
N PRO A 123 -5.47 -4.17 28.33
CA PRO A 123 -6.20 -5.42 28.37
C PRO A 123 -7.68 -5.19 28.03
N ILE A 124 -8.23 -5.98 27.11
CA ILE A 124 -9.60 -5.83 26.59
C ILE A 124 -10.52 -6.92 27.13
N ARG A 125 -10.01 -8.15 27.22
CA ARG A 125 -10.79 -9.32 27.63
C ARG A 125 -10.05 -10.13 28.69
N SER A 126 -10.82 -10.78 29.54
CA SER A 126 -10.34 -11.79 30.49
C SER A 126 -9.64 -12.93 29.75
N LEU A 127 -8.51 -13.40 30.28
CA LEU A 127 -7.80 -14.56 29.73
C LEU A 127 -8.41 -15.90 30.17
N GLU A 128 -9.42 -15.88 31.05
CA GLU A 128 -10.07 -17.08 31.58
C GLU A 128 -11.33 -17.44 30.79
N ASP A 129 -12.21 -16.46 30.56
CA ASP A 129 -13.54 -16.66 29.96
C ASP A 129 -13.81 -15.73 28.76
N HIS A 130 -12.82 -14.92 28.37
CA HIS A 130 -12.88 -14.01 27.22
C HIS A 130 -13.94 -12.89 27.33
N SER A 131 -14.53 -12.69 28.50
CA SER A 131 -15.48 -11.60 28.73
C SER A 131 -14.76 -10.24 28.61
N PRO A 132 -15.41 -9.19 28.09
CA PRO A 132 -14.89 -7.83 28.19
C PRO A 132 -14.59 -7.46 29.66
N LEU A 133 -13.47 -6.79 29.90
CA LEU A 133 -13.10 -6.32 31.25
C LEU A 133 -13.97 -5.12 31.67
N PRO A 134 -14.04 -4.79 32.97
CA PRO A 134 -14.83 -3.64 33.45
C PRO A 134 -14.45 -2.32 32.74
N GLY A 135 -15.47 -1.51 32.40
CA GLY A 135 -15.28 -0.25 31.67
C GLY A 135 -15.04 -0.41 30.16
N ILE A 136 -15.15 -1.62 29.61
CA ILE A 136 -14.90 -1.90 28.20
C ILE A 136 -16.19 -2.29 27.47
N THR A 137 -16.51 -1.55 26.42
CA THR A 137 -17.56 -1.90 25.46
C THR A 137 -16.90 -2.19 24.11
N VAL A 138 -17.00 -3.43 23.63
CA VAL A 138 -16.31 -3.92 22.43
C VAL A 138 -17.23 -4.81 21.59
N GLY A 139 -17.14 -4.72 20.25
CA GLY A 139 -17.93 -5.54 19.34
C GLY A 139 -17.48 -5.40 17.88
N ASP A 140 -18.07 -6.22 17.00
CA ASP A 140 -17.81 -6.22 15.55
C ASP A 140 -18.55 -5.07 14.83
N ILE A 141 -17.93 -4.47 13.81
CA ILE A 141 -18.50 -3.35 13.05
C ILE A 141 -19.40 -3.78 11.88
N GLY A 142 -19.50 -5.08 11.61
CA GLY A 142 -20.38 -5.65 10.61
C GLY A 142 -19.71 -5.94 9.25
N PRO A 143 -20.53 -6.09 8.20
CA PRO A 143 -20.08 -6.54 6.88
C PRO A 143 -19.18 -5.50 6.19
N LYS A 144 -18.26 -6.00 5.37
CA LYS A 144 -17.22 -5.22 4.67
C LYS A 144 -17.21 -5.59 3.18
N MET A 145 -16.43 -4.86 2.39
CA MET A 145 -16.23 -5.18 0.96
C MET A 145 -15.46 -6.49 0.75
N ASP A 146 -14.51 -6.78 1.66
CA ASP A 146 -13.72 -7.99 1.77
C ASP A 146 -13.26 -8.11 3.23
N PHE A 147 -12.37 -9.05 3.55
CA PHE A 147 -11.90 -9.32 4.90
C PHE A 147 -13.00 -9.78 5.85
N ASP A 148 -13.96 -10.57 5.35
CA ASP A 148 -15.06 -11.14 6.16
C ASP A 148 -14.54 -11.99 7.34
N HIS A 149 -13.32 -12.53 7.21
CA HIS A 149 -12.64 -13.33 8.24
C HIS A 149 -11.95 -12.52 9.33
N SER A 150 -11.81 -11.20 9.16
CA SER A 150 -11.29 -10.31 10.21
C SER A 150 -12.46 -9.63 10.90
N ASP A 151 -12.54 -9.80 12.22
CA ASP A 151 -13.52 -9.18 13.08
C ASP A 151 -13.09 -7.75 13.44
N ASN A 152 -13.03 -6.87 12.44
CA ASN A 152 -12.80 -5.44 12.67
C ASN A 152 -13.81 -4.91 13.70
N GLY A 153 -13.30 -4.29 14.75
CA GLY A 153 -14.12 -3.95 15.92
C GLY A 153 -14.27 -2.46 16.17
N PHE A 154 -15.22 -2.16 17.05
CA PHE A 154 -15.27 -0.92 17.80
C PHE A 154 -14.83 -1.13 19.24
N LEU A 155 -14.26 -0.11 19.88
CA LEU A 155 -13.87 -0.14 21.30
C LEU A 155 -14.13 1.22 21.95
N GLN A 156 -14.97 1.21 22.97
CA GLN A 156 -15.23 2.34 23.87
C GLN A 156 -14.63 2.01 25.24
N LEU A 157 -13.92 2.98 25.81
CA LEU A 157 -13.25 2.88 27.11
C LEU A 157 -13.89 3.84 28.11
N ASP A 158 -14.39 3.33 29.22
CA ASP A 158 -14.96 4.09 30.31
C ASP A 158 -14.03 4.04 31.53
N HIS A 159 -13.19 5.09 31.65
CA HIS A 159 -12.24 5.28 32.76
C HIS A 159 -11.41 4.02 33.12
N VAL A 160 -10.93 3.31 32.09
CA VAL A 160 -10.17 2.06 32.25
C VAL A 160 -8.79 2.37 32.81
N ARG A 161 -8.44 1.75 33.94
CA ARG A 161 -7.15 1.95 34.61
C ARG A 161 -6.11 0.93 34.15
N ILE A 162 -4.93 1.42 33.76
CA ILE A 162 -3.78 0.59 33.37
C ILE A 162 -2.52 1.07 34.09
N PRO A 163 -1.56 0.17 34.41
CA PRO A 163 -0.29 0.57 35.02
C PRO A 163 0.50 1.56 34.15
N ARG A 164 1.29 2.44 34.79
CA ARG A 164 2.19 3.38 34.11
C ARG A 164 3.10 2.70 33.09
N GLU A 165 3.56 1.48 33.36
CA GLU A 165 4.46 0.72 32.49
C GLU A 165 3.81 0.24 31.18
N ASN A 166 2.49 0.40 31.03
CA ASN A 166 1.78 0.03 29.82
C ASN A 166 1.87 1.11 28.70
N MET A 167 2.34 2.32 29.01
CA MET A 167 2.68 3.33 28.01
C MET A 167 4.01 3.01 27.33
N LEU A 168 4.05 2.85 26.01
CA LEU A 168 5.29 2.57 25.28
C LEU A 168 6.28 3.73 25.39
N SER A 169 7.51 3.44 25.85
CA SER A 169 8.34 4.46 26.49
C SER A 169 9.72 4.72 25.86
N ARG A 170 9.96 4.26 24.62
CA ARG A 170 11.26 4.44 23.93
C ARG A 170 11.61 5.92 23.67
N PHE A 171 10.61 6.72 23.27
CA PHE A 171 10.82 8.11 22.86
C PHE A 171 10.15 9.15 23.78
N ALA A 172 9.40 8.69 24.78
CA ALA A 172 8.76 9.53 25.78
C ALA A 172 8.56 8.71 27.07
N GLN A 173 8.65 9.35 28.23
CA GLN A 173 8.48 8.68 29.53
C GLN A 173 7.63 9.54 30.45
N VAL A 174 6.87 8.88 31.32
CA VAL A 174 6.19 9.51 32.46
C VAL A 174 6.80 8.92 33.72
N LEU A 175 7.43 9.76 34.54
CA LEU A 175 7.99 9.37 35.82
C LEU A 175 6.89 9.10 36.86
N PRO A 176 7.17 8.39 37.97
CA PRO A 176 6.17 8.12 39.00
C PRO A 176 5.44 9.37 39.55
N ASP A 177 6.14 10.50 39.62
CA ASP A 177 5.60 11.80 40.07
C ASP A 177 4.73 12.53 39.03
N GLY A 178 4.62 11.99 37.81
CA GLY A 178 3.89 12.59 36.69
C GLY A 178 4.72 13.49 35.78
N THR A 179 6.03 13.62 36.04
CA THR A 179 6.93 14.37 35.16
C THR A 179 7.04 13.70 33.79
N TYR A 180 6.70 14.44 32.73
CA TYR A 180 6.83 13.99 31.34
C TYR A 180 8.22 14.32 30.78
N ILE A 181 8.91 13.30 30.26
CA ILE A 181 10.22 13.42 29.61
C ILE A 181 10.09 13.04 28.14
N LYS A 182 10.50 13.94 27.25
CA LYS A 182 10.58 13.68 25.81
C LYS A 182 12.01 13.29 25.42
N LEU A 183 12.16 12.11 24.81
CA LEU A 183 13.45 11.56 24.38
C LEU A 183 13.64 11.54 22.86
N GLY A 184 12.55 11.69 22.09
CA GLY A 184 12.58 11.74 20.63
C GLY A 184 12.08 13.07 20.04
N THR A 185 11.76 13.04 18.75
CA THR A 185 11.13 14.15 18.05
C THR A 185 9.60 14.02 18.10
N ALA A 186 8.86 15.09 17.77
CA ALA A 186 7.40 15.01 17.64
C ALA A 186 6.94 13.96 16.61
N LYS A 187 7.82 13.55 15.68
CA LYS A 187 7.53 12.55 14.64
C LYS A 187 7.85 11.12 15.07
N SER A 188 8.54 10.93 16.19
CA SER A 188 9.00 9.60 16.64
C SER A 188 7.82 8.67 16.96
N ASN A 189 6.71 9.18 17.50
CA ASN A 189 5.52 8.39 17.82
C ASN A 189 4.79 7.84 16.57
N TYR A 190 5.12 8.33 15.37
CA TYR A 190 4.57 7.85 14.10
C TYR A 190 5.44 6.76 13.44
N LEU A 191 6.54 6.36 14.09
CA LEU A 191 7.50 5.40 13.52
C LEU A 191 6.85 4.04 13.25
N SER A 192 5.92 3.60 14.10
CA SER A 192 5.15 2.36 13.91
C SER A 192 4.50 2.30 12.53
N MET A 193 3.82 3.38 12.12
CA MET A 193 3.16 3.47 10.81
C MET A 193 4.16 3.39 9.65
N VAL A 194 5.34 4.00 9.80
CA VAL A 194 6.39 3.93 8.76
C VAL A 194 6.85 2.48 8.59
N VAL A 195 7.06 1.74 9.68
CA VAL A 195 7.45 0.31 9.62
C VAL A 195 6.39 -0.50 8.88
N VAL A 196 5.11 -0.30 9.22
CA VAL A 196 3.99 -1.03 8.61
C VAL A 196 3.90 -0.73 7.12
N ARG A 197 3.98 0.54 6.72
CA ARG A 197 3.94 0.97 5.30
C ARG A 197 5.04 0.35 4.47
N VAL A 198 6.27 0.26 4.99
CA VAL A 198 7.39 -0.33 4.25
C VAL A 198 7.18 -1.83 4.07
N ASP A 199 6.80 -2.52 5.14
CA ASP A 199 6.65 -3.98 5.13
C ASP A 199 5.46 -4.46 4.29
N MET A 200 4.32 -3.77 4.37
CA MET A 200 3.09 -4.17 3.68
C MET A 200 3.23 -4.16 2.15
N LEU A 201 4.15 -3.38 1.57
CA LEU A 201 4.35 -3.37 0.12
C LEU A 201 4.78 -4.74 -0.38
N SER A 202 5.83 -5.31 0.23
CA SER A 202 6.40 -6.61 -0.15
C SER A 202 5.50 -7.78 0.24
N ASN A 203 4.84 -7.69 1.38
CA ASN A 203 4.15 -8.83 1.97
C ASN A 203 2.65 -8.89 1.67
N GLU A 204 2.01 -7.76 1.38
CA GLU A 204 0.55 -7.68 1.20
C GLU A 204 0.16 -7.11 -0.16
N VAL A 205 0.66 -5.93 -0.55
CA VAL A 205 0.13 -5.18 -1.69
C VAL A 205 0.64 -5.71 -3.04
N ILE A 206 1.96 -5.78 -3.21
CA ILE A 206 2.58 -6.19 -4.48
C ILE A 206 2.24 -7.65 -4.85
N PRO A 207 2.25 -8.62 -3.91
CA PRO A 207 1.88 -10.00 -4.22
C PRO A 207 0.47 -10.14 -4.83
N LEU A 208 -0.49 -9.29 -4.46
CA LEU A 208 -1.84 -9.34 -5.04
C LEU A 208 -1.84 -8.98 -6.52
N LEU A 209 -1.06 -7.96 -6.92
CA LEU A 209 -0.86 -7.63 -8.33
C LEU A 209 -0.13 -8.75 -9.06
N GLN A 210 0.94 -9.31 -8.47
CA GLN A 210 1.69 -10.41 -9.08
C GLN A 210 0.79 -11.62 -9.34
N LYS A 211 -0.02 -12.04 -8.36
CA LYS A 211 -1.01 -13.12 -8.52
C LYS A 211 -2.02 -12.80 -9.62
N ALA A 212 -2.53 -11.57 -9.67
CA ALA A 212 -3.47 -11.17 -10.72
C ALA A 212 -2.84 -11.26 -12.13
N CYS A 213 -1.57 -10.82 -12.27
CA CYS A 213 -0.80 -10.94 -13.50
C CYS A 213 -0.60 -12.41 -13.90
N VAL A 214 -0.22 -13.28 -12.95
CA VAL A 214 -0.04 -14.73 -13.19
C VAL A 214 -1.32 -15.34 -13.75
N ILE A 215 -2.45 -15.11 -13.06
CA ILE A 215 -3.75 -15.65 -13.47
C ILE A 215 -4.10 -15.17 -14.88
N ALA A 216 -4.02 -13.86 -15.12
CA ALA A 216 -4.46 -13.30 -16.39
C ALA A 216 -3.55 -13.65 -17.57
N ILE A 217 -2.22 -13.71 -17.36
CA ILE A 217 -1.26 -14.07 -18.41
C ILE A 217 -1.35 -15.56 -18.74
N ARG A 218 -1.38 -16.45 -17.73
CA ARG A 218 -1.57 -17.89 -17.95
C ARG A 218 -2.89 -18.16 -18.68
N TYR A 219 -3.98 -17.54 -18.24
CA TYR A 219 -5.26 -17.66 -18.94
C TYR A 219 -5.19 -17.15 -20.38
N SER A 220 -4.47 -16.06 -20.63
CA SER A 220 -4.37 -15.46 -21.96
C SER A 220 -3.57 -16.29 -22.97
N VAL A 221 -2.71 -17.21 -22.53
CA VAL A 221 -2.01 -18.16 -23.42
C VAL A 221 -2.79 -19.46 -23.66
N ILE A 222 -3.86 -19.71 -22.90
CA ILE A 222 -4.76 -20.86 -23.04
C ILE A 222 -6.03 -20.46 -23.81
N ARG A 223 -6.58 -19.28 -23.52
CA ARG A 223 -7.82 -18.81 -24.13
C ARG A 223 -7.59 -18.46 -25.60
N HIS A 224 -8.34 -19.10 -26.48
CA HIS A 224 -8.48 -18.73 -27.88
C HIS A 224 -9.80 -17.99 -28.07
N GLN A 225 -9.80 -16.91 -28.85
CA GLN A 225 -11.02 -16.18 -29.21
C GLN A 225 -10.74 -15.28 -30.40
N SER A 226 -11.61 -15.32 -31.41
CA SER A 226 -11.51 -14.53 -32.64
C SER A 226 -10.30 -14.92 -33.50
N ARG A 227 -10.30 -14.43 -34.75
CA ARG A 227 -9.27 -14.72 -35.75
C ARG A 227 -8.53 -13.45 -36.13
N LEU A 228 -7.22 -13.54 -36.36
CA LEU A 228 -6.43 -12.42 -36.91
C LEU A 228 -6.64 -12.26 -38.41
N ARG A 229 -6.76 -13.37 -39.12
CA ARG A 229 -7.09 -13.43 -40.55
C ARG A 229 -8.33 -14.32 -40.74
N PRO A 230 -9.23 -14.05 -41.69
CA PRO A 230 -10.46 -14.81 -41.85
C PRO A 230 -10.28 -16.34 -41.94
N SER A 231 -9.19 -16.78 -42.57
CA SER A 231 -8.86 -18.19 -42.80
C SER A 231 -8.11 -18.88 -41.64
N ASP A 232 -7.63 -18.13 -40.64
CA ASP A 232 -6.86 -18.71 -39.53
C ASP A 232 -7.78 -19.40 -38.52
N PRO A 233 -7.28 -20.39 -37.75
CA PRO A 233 -7.93 -20.77 -36.50
C PRO A 233 -8.01 -19.58 -35.55
N GLU A 234 -8.83 -19.72 -34.50
CA GLU A 234 -8.77 -18.74 -33.42
C GLU A 234 -7.37 -18.70 -32.82
N VAL A 235 -6.91 -17.52 -32.42
CA VAL A 235 -5.57 -17.34 -31.84
C VAL A 235 -5.66 -17.16 -30.33
N LYS A 236 -4.54 -17.40 -29.64
CA LYS A 236 -4.43 -17.11 -28.21
C LYS A 236 -4.69 -15.63 -28.00
N VAL A 237 -5.49 -15.27 -27.01
CA VAL A 237 -5.85 -13.87 -26.80
C VAL A 237 -4.61 -13.01 -26.47
N LEU A 238 -3.54 -13.59 -25.91
CA LEU A 238 -2.27 -12.89 -25.68
C LEU A 238 -1.52 -12.52 -26.98
N ASP A 239 -1.91 -13.05 -28.14
CA ASP A 239 -1.29 -12.70 -29.42
C ASP A 239 -1.83 -11.37 -29.98
N TYR A 240 -2.97 -10.88 -29.46
CA TYR A 240 -3.45 -9.53 -29.75
C TYR A 240 -2.65 -8.47 -28.98
N GLN A 241 -2.12 -7.47 -29.69
CA GLN A 241 -1.35 -6.38 -29.08
C GLN A 241 -2.16 -5.60 -28.03
N THR A 242 -3.49 -5.53 -28.17
CA THR A 242 -4.37 -4.90 -27.17
C THR A 242 -4.42 -5.68 -25.86
N GLN A 243 -4.31 -7.01 -25.89
CA GLN A 243 -4.20 -7.82 -24.67
C GLN A 243 -2.80 -7.71 -24.06
N GLN A 244 -1.76 -7.64 -24.89
CA GLN A 244 -0.37 -7.39 -24.46
C GLN A 244 -0.25 -6.04 -23.75
N GLN A 245 -0.75 -4.97 -24.38
CA GLN A 245 -0.80 -3.62 -23.80
C GLN A 245 -1.58 -3.58 -22.48
N LYS A 246 -2.59 -4.43 -22.32
CA LYS A 246 -3.40 -4.51 -21.09
C LYS A 246 -2.67 -5.20 -19.94
N LEU A 247 -1.84 -6.22 -20.22
CA LEU A 247 -1.24 -7.10 -19.21
C LEU A 247 0.23 -6.84 -18.92
N PHE A 248 1.02 -6.41 -19.91
CA PHE A 248 2.46 -6.24 -19.72
C PHE A 248 2.84 -5.00 -18.89
N PRO A 249 2.15 -3.85 -18.97
CA PRO A 249 2.43 -2.75 -18.06
C PRO A 249 2.16 -3.07 -16.58
N PRO A 250 1.03 -3.73 -16.19
CA PRO A 250 0.88 -4.26 -14.84
C PRO A 250 1.98 -5.25 -14.43
N LEU A 251 2.44 -6.12 -15.34
CA LEU A 251 3.56 -7.03 -15.07
C LEU A 251 4.87 -6.27 -14.81
N ALA A 252 5.21 -5.30 -15.67
CA ALA A 252 6.40 -4.46 -15.49
C ALA A 252 6.36 -3.67 -14.18
N LYS A 253 5.18 -3.13 -13.81
CA LYS A 253 4.94 -2.48 -12.52
C LYS A 253 5.18 -3.43 -11.35
N ALA A 254 4.73 -4.68 -11.41
CA ALA A 254 4.94 -5.65 -10.35
C ALA A 254 6.44 -5.89 -10.06
N TYR A 255 7.28 -5.93 -11.10
CA TYR A 255 8.74 -6.01 -10.96
C TYR A 255 9.36 -4.70 -10.47
N ALA A 256 8.96 -3.56 -11.03
CA ALA A 256 9.44 -2.24 -10.60
C ALA A 256 9.18 -2.03 -9.09
N PHE A 257 7.96 -2.35 -8.65
CA PHE A 257 7.56 -2.20 -7.25
C PHE A 257 8.26 -3.19 -6.32
N HIS A 258 8.60 -4.39 -6.80
CA HIS A 258 9.44 -5.31 -6.02
C HIS A 258 10.80 -4.68 -5.68
N PHE A 259 11.46 -4.07 -6.67
CA PHE A 259 12.73 -3.38 -6.44
C PHE A 259 12.57 -2.14 -5.56
N VAL A 260 11.49 -1.37 -5.72
CA VAL A 260 11.16 -0.25 -4.82
C VAL A 260 10.98 -0.71 -3.39
N ALA A 261 10.20 -1.77 -3.16
CA ALA A 261 9.94 -2.26 -1.81
C ALA A 261 11.22 -2.79 -1.15
N LYS A 262 12.09 -3.47 -1.90
CA LYS A 262 13.41 -3.90 -1.41
C LYS A 262 14.31 -2.71 -1.07
N SER A 263 14.43 -1.73 -1.97
CA SER A 263 15.23 -0.52 -1.75
C SER A 263 14.72 0.29 -0.56
N LEU A 264 13.41 0.43 -0.42
CA LEU A 264 12.78 1.14 0.69
C LEU A 264 12.97 0.40 2.03
N LEU A 265 12.93 -0.93 2.02
CA LEU A 265 13.23 -1.75 3.20
C LEU A 265 14.70 -1.61 3.63
N GLU A 266 15.64 -1.65 2.69
CA GLU A 266 17.05 -1.37 2.96
C GLU A 266 17.23 0.03 3.56
N PHE A 267 16.56 1.04 2.99
CA PHE A 267 16.61 2.40 3.51
C PHE A 267 15.98 2.54 4.89
N PHE A 268 14.88 1.84 5.14
CA PHE A 268 14.24 1.74 6.45
C PHE A 268 15.20 1.17 7.49
N HIS A 269 15.85 0.04 7.22
CA HIS A 269 16.78 -0.58 8.19
C HIS A 269 17.93 0.34 8.55
N ARG A 270 18.56 1.00 7.57
CA ARG A 270 19.63 1.99 7.85
C ARG A 270 19.12 3.13 8.72
N SER A 271 17.96 3.69 8.37
CA SER A 271 17.36 4.82 9.09
C SER A 271 16.92 4.43 10.50
N TYR A 272 16.38 3.23 10.67
CA TYR A 272 15.91 2.72 11.95
C TYR A 272 17.07 2.54 12.93
N SER A 273 18.20 1.98 12.49
CA SER A 273 19.42 1.91 13.33
C SER A 273 19.86 3.30 13.80
N SER A 274 19.92 4.29 12.92
CA SER A 274 20.26 5.68 13.30
C SER A 274 19.25 6.27 14.30
N ILE A 275 17.96 5.98 14.14
CA ILE A 275 16.91 6.44 15.06
C ILE A 275 17.08 5.85 16.46
N LEU A 276 17.51 4.59 16.57
CA LEU A 276 17.82 3.96 17.86
C LEU A 276 18.98 4.67 18.57
N ASP A 277 19.95 5.16 17.79
CA ASP A 277 21.06 6.00 18.28
C ASP A 277 20.68 7.49 18.44
N ARG A 278 19.37 7.81 18.41
CA ARG A 278 18.80 9.17 18.51
C ARG A 278 19.20 10.12 17.38
N ASP A 279 19.65 9.60 16.24
CA ASP A 279 19.85 10.38 15.02
C ASP A 279 18.62 10.29 14.11
N PHE A 280 17.88 11.41 14.03
CA PHE A 280 16.63 11.53 13.29
C PHE A 280 16.79 12.18 11.90
N ARG A 281 18.01 12.39 11.40
CA ARG A 281 18.26 13.12 10.13
C ARG A 281 17.60 12.49 8.92
N LEU A 282 17.54 11.16 8.85
CA LEU A 282 16.94 10.41 7.74
C LEU A 282 15.42 10.25 7.84
N LEU A 283 14.83 10.46 9.02
CA LEU A 283 13.40 10.23 9.26
C LEU A 283 12.48 11.04 8.32
N PRO A 284 12.74 12.33 7.99
CA PRO A 284 11.89 13.07 7.06
C PRO A 284 11.84 12.46 5.65
N GLU A 285 12.99 12.03 5.12
CA GLU A 285 13.07 11.40 3.80
C GLU A 285 12.40 10.03 3.81
N LEU A 286 12.68 9.21 4.83
CA LEU A 286 12.04 7.90 5.00
C LEU A 286 10.51 8.04 5.09
N HIS A 287 10.01 9.00 5.84
CA HIS A 287 8.57 9.27 5.95
C HIS A 287 7.98 9.68 4.60
N ALA A 288 8.62 10.60 3.88
CA ALA A 288 8.11 11.08 2.59
C ALA A 288 8.09 9.98 1.51
N LEU A 289 9.13 9.15 1.44
CA LEU A 289 9.21 8.03 0.50
C LEU A 289 8.26 6.90 0.87
N SER A 290 8.17 6.51 2.15
CA SER A 290 7.24 5.46 2.58
C SER A 290 5.78 5.86 2.38
N ALA A 291 5.41 7.11 2.69
CA ALA A 291 4.07 7.63 2.44
C ALA A 291 3.73 7.63 0.94
N GLY A 292 4.59 8.25 0.13
CA GLY A 292 4.36 8.38 -1.30
C GLY A 292 4.38 7.05 -2.05
N MET A 293 5.34 6.17 -1.76
CA MET A 293 5.42 4.86 -2.41
C MET A 293 4.27 3.96 -2.01
N LYS A 294 3.79 4.01 -0.76
CA LYS A 294 2.56 3.29 -0.38
C LYS A 294 1.38 3.75 -1.22
N ALA A 295 1.18 5.06 -1.35
CA ALA A 295 0.09 5.61 -2.13
C ALA A 295 0.17 5.24 -3.62
N LEU A 296 1.37 5.36 -4.21
CA LEU A 296 1.62 5.03 -5.62
C LEU A 296 1.42 3.54 -5.92
N VAL A 297 2.06 2.68 -5.14
CA VAL A 297 2.04 1.23 -5.35
C VAL A 297 0.63 0.68 -5.16
N SER A 298 -0.08 1.08 -4.09
CA SER A 298 -1.46 0.60 -3.85
C SER A 298 -2.42 0.97 -4.98
N ASP A 299 -2.43 2.24 -5.41
CA ASP A 299 -3.29 2.71 -6.50
C ASP A 299 -3.03 1.94 -7.81
N PHE A 300 -1.76 1.74 -8.15
CA PHE A 300 -1.42 0.96 -9.33
C PHE A 300 -1.73 -0.52 -9.22
N CYS A 301 -1.57 -1.12 -8.04
CA CYS A 301 -1.91 -2.52 -7.82
C CYS A 301 -3.43 -2.73 -7.96
N VAL A 302 -4.26 -1.81 -7.48
CA VAL A 302 -5.73 -1.83 -7.70
C VAL A 302 -6.05 -1.76 -9.19
N GLN A 303 -5.52 -0.76 -9.89
CA GLN A 303 -5.78 -0.58 -11.32
C GLN A 303 -5.29 -1.79 -12.14
N GLY A 304 -4.12 -2.32 -11.81
CA GLY A 304 -3.51 -3.48 -12.46
C GLY A 304 -4.29 -4.77 -12.22
N ALA A 305 -4.72 -5.03 -10.99
CA ALA A 305 -5.52 -6.20 -10.66
C ALA A 305 -6.88 -6.16 -11.38
N GLU A 306 -7.53 -5.01 -11.43
CA GLU A 306 -8.79 -4.83 -12.15
C GLU A 306 -8.62 -4.94 -13.68
N LEU A 307 -7.50 -4.48 -14.23
CA LEU A 307 -7.15 -4.72 -15.64
C LEU A 307 -6.98 -6.23 -15.92
N CYS A 308 -6.30 -6.96 -15.03
CA CYS A 308 -6.13 -8.41 -15.13
C CYS A 308 -7.48 -9.15 -15.06
N ARG A 309 -8.40 -8.70 -14.18
CA ARG A 309 -9.77 -9.22 -14.10
C ARG A 309 -10.51 -9.05 -15.42
N ARG A 310 -10.52 -7.82 -15.97
CA ARG A 310 -11.16 -7.52 -17.27
C ARG A 310 -10.49 -8.25 -18.44
N ALA A 311 -9.20 -8.51 -18.37
CA ALA A 311 -8.46 -9.27 -19.38
C ALA A 311 -8.92 -10.73 -19.49
N CYS A 312 -9.56 -11.27 -18.44
CA CYS A 312 -10.09 -12.65 -18.41
C CYS A 312 -11.56 -12.76 -18.83
N GLY A 313 -12.16 -11.67 -19.33
CA GLY A 313 -13.55 -11.66 -19.81
C GLY A 313 -14.56 -12.08 -18.75
N GLY A 314 -15.64 -12.77 -19.16
CA GLY A 314 -16.70 -13.23 -18.26
C GLY A 314 -16.18 -14.17 -17.15
N HIS A 315 -15.23 -15.05 -17.46
CA HIS A 315 -14.65 -15.95 -16.46
C HIS A 315 -13.90 -15.20 -15.35
N GLY A 316 -13.31 -14.04 -15.67
CA GLY A 316 -12.69 -13.16 -14.67
C GLY A 316 -13.66 -12.55 -13.65
N TYR A 317 -14.97 -12.58 -13.91
CA TYR A 317 -15.98 -12.12 -12.94
C TYR A 317 -16.36 -13.20 -11.92
N SER A 318 -16.07 -14.47 -12.21
CA SER A 318 -16.34 -15.58 -11.29
C SER A 318 -15.36 -15.57 -10.11
N LYS A 319 -15.86 -15.85 -8.90
CA LYS A 319 -14.99 -16.09 -7.72
C LYS A 319 -14.02 -17.26 -7.94
N LEU A 320 -14.36 -18.23 -8.80
CA LEU A 320 -13.47 -19.35 -9.14
C LEU A 320 -12.22 -18.91 -9.91
N SER A 321 -12.22 -17.70 -10.50
CA SER A 321 -11.01 -17.12 -11.08
C SER A 321 -10.03 -16.57 -10.05
N GLY A 322 -10.43 -16.37 -8.79
CA GLY A 322 -9.66 -15.71 -7.75
C GLY A 322 -9.49 -14.19 -7.94
N LEU A 323 -9.66 -13.66 -9.15
CA LEU A 323 -9.42 -12.25 -9.47
C LEU A 323 -10.33 -11.27 -8.71
N PRO A 324 -11.66 -11.51 -8.54
CA PRO A 324 -12.51 -10.62 -7.75
C PRO A 324 -11.98 -10.43 -6.33
N SER A 325 -11.57 -11.50 -5.65
CA SER A 325 -11.01 -11.45 -4.30
C SER A 325 -9.66 -10.73 -4.23
N LEU A 326 -8.82 -10.84 -5.27
CA LEU A 326 -7.57 -10.08 -5.33
C LEU A 326 -7.85 -8.58 -5.47
N VAL A 327 -8.80 -8.20 -6.33
CA VAL A 327 -9.21 -6.80 -6.54
C VAL A 327 -9.78 -6.20 -5.26
N THR A 328 -10.77 -6.85 -4.64
CA THR A 328 -11.43 -6.32 -3.44
C THR A 328 -10.45 -6.19 -2.27
N ARG A 329 -9.53 -7.14 -2.11
CA ARG A 329 -8.50 -7.10 -1.07
C ARG A 329 -7.51 -5.95 -1.27
N VAL A 330 -6.98 -5.78 -2.48
CA VAL A 330 -5.98 -4.73 -2.74
C VAL A 330 -6.58 -3.33 -2.66
N THR A 331 -7.88 -3.17 -2.97
CA THR A 331 -8.59 -1.87 -2.85
C THR A 331 -8.51 -1.28 -1.45
N ALA A 332 -8.59 -2.09 -0.39
CA ALA A 332 -8.50 -1.58 0.98
C ALA A 332 -7.16 -0.87 1.26
N SER A 333 -6.08 -1.29 0.60
CA SER A 333 -4.73 -0.72 0.80
C SER A 333 -4.60 0.73 0.33
N CYS A 334 -5.56 1.26 -0.44
CA CYS A 334 -5.62 2.68 -0.79
C CYS A 334 -6.14 3.57 0.35
N THR A 335 -6.71 2.96 1.40
CA THR A 335 -7.37 3.67 2.50
C THR A 335 -6.67 3.45 3.84
N TYR A 336 -6.41 2.19 4.23
CA TYR A 336 -5.73 1.91 5.48
C TYR A 336 -4.25 2.31 5.43
N GLU A 337 -3.61 2.50 6.59
CA GLU A 337 -2.23 3.00 6.72
C GLU A 337 -1.99 4.39 6.08
N GLY A 338 -3.07 5.14 5.87
CA GLY A 338 -3.09 6.51 5.36
C GLY A 338 -3.78 6.60 4.00
N GLU A 339 -4.78 7.48 3.90
CA GLU A 339 -5.48 7.74 2.65
C GLU A 339 -4.50 8.31 1.61
N ASN A 340 -4.54 7.76 0.41
CA ASN A 340 -3.52 7.97 -0.61
C ASN A 340 -3.31 9.44 -0.98
N THR A 341 -4.38 10.23 -1.11
CA THR A 341 -4.30 11.67 -1.42
C THR A 341 -3.53 12.41 -0.34
N VAL A 342 -3.84 12.15 0.92
CA VAL A 342 -3.15 12.77 2.06
C VAL A 342 -1.68 12.36 2.11
N LEU A 343 -1.35 11.11 1.79
CA LEU A 343 0.04 10.65 1.73
C LEU A 343 0.83 11.33 0.62
N TYR A 344 0.26 11.53 -0.57
CA TYR A 344 0.90 12.35 -1.61
C TYR A 344 1.15 13.78 -1.12
N LEU A 345 0.22 14.39 -0.39
CA LEU A 345 0.41 15.72 0.19
C LEU A 345 1.49 15.76 1.28
N GLN A 346 1.72 14.66 2.01
CA GLN A 346 2.87 14.54 2.93
C GLN A 346 4.19 14.54 2.16
N THR A 347 4.28 13.78 1.07
CA THR A 347 5.44 13.81 0.17
C THR A 347 5.62 15.19 -0.46
N ALA A 348 4.55 15.85 -0.90
CA ALA A 348 4.63 17.19 -1.49
C ALA A 348 5.19 18.23 -0.52
N ARG A 349 4.84 18.18 0.77
CA ARG A 349 5.44 19.06 1.80
C ARG A 349 6.94 18.87 1.92
N PHE A 350 7.42 17.63 1.82
CA PHE A 350 8.84 17.33 1.79
C PHE A 350 9.50 17.92 0.53
N LEU A 351 8.89 17.73 -0.65
CA LEU A 351 9.42 18.24 -1.92
C LEU A 351 9.50 19.77 -1.95
N VAL A 352 8.45 20.47 -1.52
CA VAL A 352 8.43 21.94 -1.43
C VAL A 352 9.56 22.43 -0.52
N LYS A 353 9.73 21.81 0.65
CA LYS A 353 10.81 22.16 1.58
C LYS A 353 12.20 21.90 0.98
N SER A 354 12.39 20.75 0.35
CA SER A 354 13.66 20.38 -0.28
C SER A 354 14.02 21.29 -1.44
N TYR A 355 13.05 21.68 -2.27
CA TYR A 355 13.27 22.62 -3.36
C TYR A 355 13.66 24.01 -2.85
N LEU A 356 12.96 24.54 -1.84
CA LEU A 356 13.32 25.82 -1.24
C LEU A 356 14.73 25.79 -0.65
N GLN A 357 15.12 24.70 0.02
CA GLN A 357 16.48 24.51 0.53
C GLN A 357 17.52 24.47 -0.60
N ALA A 358 17.18 23.88 -1.76
CA ALA A 358 18.07 23.82 -2.92
C ALA A 358 18.35 25.21 -3.53
N GLN A 359 17.40 26.14 -3.40
CA GLN A 359 17.53 27.51 -3.91
C GLN A 359 18.33 28.43 -2.98
N GLU A 360 18.50 28.07 -1.71
CA GLU A 360 19.29 28.86 -0.75
C GLU A 360 20.79 28.67 -1.01
N SER A 361 21.42 29.67 -1.63
CA SER A 361 22.86 29.69 -1.97
C SER A 361 23.81 29.55 -0.76
N THR A 362 23.29 29.76 0.46
CA THR A 362 24.01 29.64 1.75
C THR A 362 23.82 28.29 2.44
N SER A 363 23.02 27.37 1.89
CA SER A 363 22.81 26.05 2.49
C SER A 363 24.05 25.17 2.34
N GLN A 364 24.86 25.06 3.41
CA GLN A 364 25.92 24.05 3.54
C GLN A 364 25.40 22.60 3.66
N ARG A 365 24.07 22.40 3.66
CA ARG A 365 23.46 21.08 3.83
C ARG A 365 23.18 20.43 2.48
N SER A 366 23.77 19.26 2.25
CA SER A 366 23.44 18.40 1.12
C SER A 366 21.96 18.02 1.14
N LEU A 367 21.34 17.98 -0.04
CA LEU A 367 19.99 17.47 -0.20
C LEU A 367 19.95 15.96 0.07
N PRO A 368 18.82 15.43 0.55
CA PRO A 368 18.60 13.99 0.63
C PRO A 368 18.74 13.33 -0.75
N GLN A 369 19.19 12.07 -0.77
CA GLN A 369 19.55 11.36 -2.01
C GLN A 369 18.37 11.26 -2.98
N SER A 370 17.15 11.08 -2.46
CA SER A 370 15.93 10.99 -3.28
C SER A 370 15.62 12.25 -4.09
N VAL A 371 16.10 13.41 -3.65
CA VAL A 371 15.85 14.72 -4.25
C VAL A 371 17.13 15.41 -4.74
N ALA A 372 18.26 14.70 -4.77
CA ALA A 372 19.54 15.23 -5.24
C ALA A 372 19.50 15.70 -6.72
N TYR A 373 18.56 15.18 -7.51
CA TYR A 373 18.35 15.62 -8.90
C TYR A 373 17.85 17.07 -9.01
N LEU A 374 17.31 17.68 -7.94
CA LEU A 374 16.88 19.08 -7.94
C LEU A 374 18.04 20.08 -8.11
N THR A 375 19.29 19.63 -7.92
CA THR A 375 20.50 20.43 -8.15
C THR A 375 21.25 20.01 -9.41
N ALA A 376 20.75 19.03 -10.16
CA ALA A 376 21.34 18.65 -11.44
C ALA A 376 21.11 19.77 -12.48
N PRO A 377 22.02 19.95 -13.45
CA PRO A 377 21.82 20.93 -14.51
C PRO A 377 20.59 20.59 -15.35
N ASP A 378 19.73 21.59 -15.58
CA ASP A 378 18.54 21.44 -16.41
C ASP A 378 18.92 21.13 -17.87
N LEU A 379 18.42 20.02 -18.41
CA LEU A 379 18.52 19.72 -19.83
C LEU A 379 17.34 20.37 -20.56
N ALA A 380 17.63 21.32 -21.44
CA ALA A 380 16.59 22.04 -22.17
C ALA A 380 15.76 21.13 -23.10
N LYS A 381 16.35 20.06 -23.63
CA LYS A 381 15.70 19.11 -24.57
C LYS A 381 16.22 17.71 -24.39
N CYS A 382 15.38 16.72 -24.68
CA CYS A 382 15.77 15.32 -24.76
C CYS A 382 16.65 15.08 -26.00
N PRO A 383 17.80 14.39 -25.87
CA PRO A 383 18.70 14.14 -27.00
C PRO A 383 18.26 12.98 -27.90
N ALA A 384 17.19 12.24 -27.56
CA ALA A 384 16.77 11.06 -28.31
C ALA A 384 16.36 11.40 -29.76
N GLN A 385 16.83 10.61 -30.72
CA GLN A 385 16.54 10.73 -32.15
C GLN A 385 15.89 9.46 -32.72
N ASN A 386 16.16 8.30 -32.13
CA ASN A 386 15.74 7.01 -32.66
C ASN A 386 15.20 6.07 -31.56
N VAL A 387 14.71 4.90 -31.98
CA VAL A 387 14.10 3.90 -31.08
C VAL A 387 15.09 3.37 -30.05
N ALA A 388 16.36 3.17 -30.42
CA ALA A 388 17.36 2.62 -29.52
C ALA A 388 17.64 3.58 -28.35
N ASP A 389 17.63 4.90 -28.60
CA ASP A 389 17.81 5.92 -27.56
C ASP A 389 16.77 5.78 -26.43
N PHE A 390 15.51 5.52 -26.78
CA PHE A 390 14.43 5.30 -25.80
C PHE A 390 14.51 3.96 -25.06
N LEU A 391 15.41 3.08 -25.48
CA LEU A 391 15.78 1.84 -24.80
C LEU A 391 17.08 2.01 -24.02
N HIS A 392 17.54 3.24 -23.72
CA HIS A 392 18.63 3.47 -22.78
C HIS A 392 18.11 3.94 -21.42
N PRO A 393 18.38 3.21 -20.32
CA PRO A 393 17.85 3.55 -19.01
C PRO A 393 18.18 4.94 -18.49
N GLU A 394 19.38 5.43 -18.78
CA GLU A 394 19.81 6.78 -18.42
C GLU A 394 18.93 7.86 -19.06
N LEU A 395 18.50 7.67 -20.32
CA LEU A 395 17.70 8.65 -21.05
C LEU A 395 16.34 8.87 -20.39
N TYR A 396 15.57 7.80 -20.16
CA TYR A 396 14.25 7.95 -19.55
C TYR A 396 14.33 8.29 -18.06
N THR A 397 15.40 7.89 -17.35
CA THR A 397 15.61 8.30 -15.95
C THR A 397 15.82 9.82 -15.88
N THR A 398 16.61 10.37 -16.80
CA THR A 398 16.84 11.81 -16.93
C THR A 398 15.58 12.55 -17.35
N ALA A 399 14.80 12.01 -18.30
CA ALA A 399 13.52 12.58 -18.71
C ALA A 399 12.53 12.70 -17.54
N TRP A 400 12.44 11.66 -16.70
CA TRP A 400 11.61 11.68 -15.50
C TRP A 400 12.13 12.64 -14.44
N ALA A 401 13.46 12.74 -14.25
CA ALA A 401 14.06 13.70 -13.33
C ALA A 401 13.71 15.15 -13.73
N HIS A 402 13.82 15.45 -15.03
CA HIS A 402 13.46 16.74 -15.62
C HIS A 402 12.00 17.11 -15.34
N VAL A 403 11.05 16.24 -15.71
CA VAL A 403 9.62 16.47 -15.48
C VAL A 403 9.30 16.62 -14.00
N ALA A 404 9.89 15.78 -13.14
CA ALA A 404 9.67 15.88 -11.70
C ALA A 404 10.21 17.20 -11.13
N ALA A 405 11.41 17.65 -11.56
CA ALA A 405 12.01 18.90 -11.09
C ALA A 405 11.17 20.10 -11.53
N ARG A 406 10.76 20.14 -12.79
CA ARG A 406 9.88 21.17 -13.33
C ARG A 406 8.56 21.25 -12.57
N LEU A 407 7.86 20.13 -12.39
CA LEU A 407 6.57 20.13 -11.69
C LEU A 407 6.69 20.54 -10.22
N ILE A 408 7.80 20.18 -9.54
CA ILE A 408 8.08 20.66 -8.19
C ILE A 408 8.32 22.17 -8.17
N LYS A 409 9.12 22.69 -9.11
CA LYS A 409 9.36 24.12 -9.27
C LYS A 409 8.06 24.88 -9.54
N ASP A 410 7.24 24.41 -10.47
CA ASP A 410 5.93 25.00 -10.80
C ASP A 410 5.02 25.01 -9.56
N SER A 411 4.99 23.90 -8.81
CA SER A 411 4.26 23.76 -7.55
C SER A 411 4.70 24.79 -6.49
N VAL A 412 6.02 24.99 -6.32
CA VAL A 412 6.55 25.99 -5.38
C VAL A 412 6.27 27.41 -5.87
N HIS A 413 6.40 27.67 -7.16
CA HIS A 413 6.14 28.97 -7.76
C HIS A 413 4.70 29.42 -7.52
N HIS A 414 3.70 28.58 -7.83
CA HIS A 414 2.29 28.90 -7.59
C HIS A 414 2.00 29.19 -6.12
N LEU A 415 2.58 28.40 -5.20
CA LEU A 415 2.45 28.63 -3.76
C LEU A 415 3.01 30.00 -3.36
N GLN A 416 4.20 30.35 -3.85
CA GLN A 416 4.83 31.65 -3.58
C GLN A 416 4.04 32.82 -4.19
N THR A 417 3.51 32.66 -5.42
CA THR A 417 2.70 33.69 -6.08
C THR A 417 1.43 34.00 -5.29
N LEU A 418 0.72 32.99 -4.80
CA LEU A 418 -0.48 33.21 -3.97
C LEU A 418 -0.15 33.91 -2.64
N MET A 419 0.94 33.51 -1.99
CA MET A 419 1.42 34.18 -0.78
C MET A 419 1.80 35.64 -1.04
N GLN A 420 2.44 35.93 -2.19
CA GLN A 420 2.78 37.28 -2.62
C GLN A 420 1.54 38.12 -2.97
N SER A 421 0.46 37.51 -3.45
CA SER A 421 -0.82 38.19 -3.68
C SER A 421 -1.66 38.41 -2.41
N GLY A 422 -1.12 38.05 -1.23
CA GLY A 422 -1.74 38.34 0.07
C GLY A 422 -2.53 37.18 0.69
N ALA A 423 -2.57 36.00 0.07
CA ALA A 423 -3.17 34.82 0.69
C ALA A 423 -2.33 34.34 1.88
N ASP A 424 -2.99 33.90 2.95
CA ASP A 424 -2.29 33.27 4.06
C ASP A 424 -1.65 31.95 3.62
N ARG A 425 -0.59 31.49 4.31
CA ARG A 425 0.16 30.29 3.93
C ARG A 425 -0.71 29.03 3.88
N HIS A 426 -1.68 28.88 4.79
CA HIS A 426 -2.56 27.72 4.87
C HIS A 426 -3.59 27.73 3.73
N GLU A 427 -4.19 28.88 3.44
CA GLU A 427 -5.05 29.07 2.29
C GLU A 427 -4.30 28.84 0.98
N ALA A 428 -3.14 29.47 0.80
CA ALA A 428 -2.30 29.30 -0.38
C ALA A 428 -1.93 27.82 -0.60
N TRP A 429 -1.52 27.12 0.47
CA TRP A 429 -1.25 25.68 0.42
C TRP A 429 -2.47 24.87 -0.03
N ASN A 430 -3.65 25.19 0.51
CA ASN A 430 -4.89 24.50 0.15
C ASN A 430 -5.23 24.69 -1.33
N GLN A 431 -5.11 25.93 -1.83
CA GLN A 431 -5.37 26.28 -3.23
C GLN A 431 -4.38 25.62 -4.22
N THR A 432 -3.18 25.21 -3.77
CA THR A 432 -2.17 24.55 -4.61
C THR A 432 -2.08 23.03 -4.43
N THR A 433 -2.95 22.41 -3.62
CA THR A 433 -2.88 20.97 -3.31
C THR A 433 -2.93 20.06 -4.54
N VAL A 434 -3.67 20.43 -5.59
CA VAL A 434 -3.75 19.65 -6.84
C VAL A 434 -2.40 19.64 -7.57
N ILE A 435 -1.72 20.79 -7.64
CA ILE A 435 -0.41 20.93 -8.29
C ILE A 435 0.67 20.23 -7.44
N HIS A 436 0.58 20.36 -6.11
CA HIS A 436 1.42 19.63 -5.15
C HIS A 436 1.33 18.11 -5.33
N LEU A 437 0.11 17.59 -5.53
CA LEU A 437 -0.13 16.17 -5.75
C LEU A 437 0.47 15.71 -7.07
N GLN A 438 0.34 16.49 -8.15
CA GLN A 438 0.95 16.16 -9.44
C GLN A 438 2.49 16.09 -9.33
N ALA A 439 3.11 17.08 -8.67
CA ALA A 439 4.55 17.10 -8.42
C ALA A 439 5.01 15.88 -7.58
N ALA A 440 4.26 15.51 -6.54
CA ALA A 440 4.54 14.32 -5.74
C ALA A 440 4.48 13.04 -6.55
N LYS A 441 3.47 12.87 -7.41
CA LYS A 441 3.37 11.70 -8.30
C LYS A 441 4.55 11.64 -9.26
N ALA A 442 4.89 12.73 -9.93
CA ALA A 442 6.03 12.78 -10.87
C ALA A 442 7.37 12.42 -10.19
N HIS A 443 7.60 12.93 -8.99
CA HIS A 443 8.75 12.55 -8.16
C HIS A 443 8.79 11.04 -7.89
N LEU A 444 7.66 10.44 -7.49
CA LEU A 444 7.60 9.02 -7.16
C LEU A 444 7.76 8.12 -8.39
N TYR A 445 7.28 8.54 -9.57
CA TYR A 445 7.60 7.88 -10.84
C TYR A 445 9.10 7.91 -11.13
N TYR A 446 9.73 9.09 -11.02
CA TYR A 446 11.18 9.22 -11.18
C TYR A 446 11.95 8.29 -10.23
N VAL A 447 11.62 8.29 -8.93
CA VAL A 447 12.29 7.43 -7.95
C VAL A 447 12.10 5.96 -8.30
N THR A 448 10.92 5.53 -8.75
CA THR A 448 10.67 4.15 -9.17
C THR A 448 11.51 3.77 -10.39
N VAL A 449 11.56 4.63 -11.42
CA VAL A 449 12.38 4.42 -12.61
C VAL A 449 13.85 4.31 -12.24
N LYS A 450 14.35 5.25 -11.43
CA LYS A 450 15.74 5.26 -10.95
C LYS A 450 16.10 3.98 -10.21
N ILE A 451 15.27 3.56 -9.24
CA ILE A 451 15.53 2.33 -8.46
C ILE A 451 15.55 1.10 -9.36
N PHE A 452 14.67 1.03 -10.36
CA PHE A 452 14.66 -0.10 -11.29
C PHE A 452 15.92 -0.09 -12.17
N THR A 453 16.35 1.07 -12.68
CA THR A 453 17.62 1.21 -13.41
C THR A 453 18.82 0.76 -12.55
N GLU A 454 18.94 1.24 -11.31
CA GLU A 454 20.00 0.84 -10.36
C GLU A 454 19.95 -0.66 -10.03
N ALA A 455 18.77 -1.27 -10.02
CA ALA A 455 18.63 -2.71 -9.84
C ALA A 455 19.17 -3.50 -11.04
N LEU A 456 19.07 -2.98 -12.26
CA LEU A 456 19.65 -3.61 -13.45
C LEU A 456 21.17 -3.57 -13.42
N GLU A 457 21.78 -2.48 -12.95
CA GLU A 457 23.24 -2.36 -12.82
C GLU A 457 23.82 -3.45 -11.90
N LYS A 458 23.11 -3.77 -10.81
CA LYS A 458 23.48 -4.86 -9.87
C LYS A 458 23.41 -6.27 -10.49
N LEU A 459 22.90 -6.41 -11.72
CA LEU A 459 22.76 -7.68 -12.42
C LEU A 459 23.76 -7.85 -13.58
N GLU A 460 24.83 -7.05 -13.61
CA GLU A 460 25.89 -7.12 -14.63
C GLU A 460 26.47 -8.54 -14.84
N ASN A 461 26.51 -9.35 -13.79
CA ASN A 461 27.01 -10.73 -13.83
C ASN A 461 25.96 -11.76 -14.29
N GLN A 462 24.74 -11.33 -14.63
CA GLN A 462 23.62 -12.17 -15.06
C GLN A 462 22.96 -11.60 -16.33
N PRO A 463 23.69 -11.54 -17.45
CA PRO A 463 23.28 -10.76 -18.64
C PRO A 463 21.95 -11.20 -19.24
N ALA A 464 21.63 -12.50 -19.19
CA ALA A 464 20.35 -13.01 -19.69
C ALA A 464 19.15 -12.50 -18.86
N ILE A 465 19.27 -12.50 -17.53
CA ILE A 465 18.23 -12.00 -16.63
C ILE A 465 18.15 -10.48 -16.71
N GLN A 466 19.31 -9.81 -16.71
CA GLN A 466 19.40 -8.36 -16.87
C GLN A 466 18.69 -7.91 -18.15
N GLN A 467 18.90 -8.59 -19.29
CA GLN A 467 18.25 -8.24 -20.56
C GLN A 467 16.72 -8.36 -20.51
N VAL A 468 16.19 -9.41 -19.86
CA VAL A 468 14.74 -9.60 -19.74
C VAL A 468 14.13 -8.56 -18.80
N LEU A 469 14.75 -8.31 -17.64
CA LEU A 469 14.29 -7.30 -16.69
C LEU A 469 14.43 -5.88 -17.25
N LYS A 470 15.46 -5.64 -18.07
CA LYS A 470 15.64 -4.38 -18.77
C LYS A 470 14.44 -4.08 -19.68
N ARG A 471 13.93 -5.07 -20.43
CA ARG A 471 12.71 -4.87 -21.25
C ARG A 471 11.50 -4.44 -20.41
N LEU A 472 11.36 -4.99 -19.19
CA LEU A 472 10.31 -4.57 -18.26
C LEU A 472 10.55 -3.16 -17.71
N CYS A 473 11.80 -2.80 -17.44
CA CYS A 473 12.18 -1.45 -17.01
C CYS A 473 11.88 -0.42 -18.11
N ASP A 474 12.31 -0.70 -19.34
CA ASP A 474 12.01 0.12 -20.53
C ASP A 474 10.49 0.25 -20.70
N LEU A 475 9.73 -0.86 -20.60
CA LEU A 475 8.28 -0.84 -20.74
C LEU A 475 7.61 0.00 -19.64
N TYR A 476 8.04 -0.12 -18.39
CA TYR A 476 7.52 0.66 -17.28
C TYR A 476 7.74 2.17 -17.50
N ALA A 477 8.97 2.56 -17.86
CA ALA A 477 9.33 3.95 -18.08
C ALA A 477 8.59 4.55 -19.28
N LEU A 478 8.56 3.86 -20.42
CA LEU A 478 7.88 4.31 -21.63
C LEU A 478 6.35 4.33 -21.47
N HIS A 479 5.76 3.33 -20.80
CA HIS A 479 4.33 3.37 -20.46
C HIS A 479 3.99 4.61 -19.63
N GLY A 480 4.84 4.93 -18.64
CA GLY A 480 4.69 6.13 -17.84
C GLY A 480 4.77 7.41 -18.69
N ILE A 481 5.73 7.51 -19.60
CA ILE A 481 5.84 8.67 -20.52
C ILE A 481 4.58 8.78 -21.38
N MET A 482 4.08 7.68 -21.95
CA MET A 482 2.87 7.69 -22.78
C MET A 482 1.63 8.12 -21.99
N THR A 483 1.50 7.67 -20.73
CA THR A 483 0.35 8.01 -19.87
C THR A 483 0.38 9.47 -19.42
N ASN A 484 1.57 10.07 -19.33
CA ASN A 484 1.77 11.45 -18.86
C ASN A 484 2.36 12.35 -19.96
N THR A 485 2.06 12.06 -21.23
CA THR A 485 2.70 12.70 -22.40
C THR A 485 2.65 14.24 -22.33
N GLY A 486 1.55 14.81 -21.82
CA GLY A 486 1.41 16.26 -21.66
C GLY A 486 2.52 16.90 -20.82
N ASP A 487 2.98 16.22 -19.76
CA ASP A 487 4.02 16.74 -18.87
C ASP A 487 5.40 16.80 -19.54
N PHE A 488 5.66 15.93 -20.51
CA PHE A 488 6.92 15.91 -21.28
C PHE A 488 6.91 16.85 -22.48
N LEU A 489 5.72 17.17 -23.01
CA LEU A 489 5.54 18.10 -24.12
C LEU A 489 5.46 19.57 -23.67
N HIS A 490 5.02 19.80 -22.41
CA HIS A 490 4.64 21.13 -21.90
C HIS A 490 5.70 22.22 -22.12
N ASP A 491 6.97 21.92 -21.86
CA ASP A 491 8.11 22.82 -22.03
C ASP A 491 8.97 22.49 -23.25
N GLY A 492 8.50 21.57 -24.10
CA GLY A 492 9.23 21.10 -25.28
C GLY A 492 10.41 20.19 -24.98
N PHE A 493 10.51 19.62 -23.78
CA PHE A 493 11.58 18.65 -23.45
C PHE A 493 11.54 17.45 -24.40
N LEU A 494 10.36 16.88 -24.64
CA LEU A 494 10.08 15.99 -25.77
C LEU A 494 9.29 16.73 -26.84
N SER A 495 9.57 16.41 -28.10
CA SER A 495 8.77 16.83 -29.26
C SER A 495 7.73 15.76 -29.63
N GLY A 496 6.70 16.14 -30.39
CA GLY A 496 5.71 15.18 -30.92
C GLY A 496 6.36 14.03 -31.72
N ALA A 497 7.38 14.33 -32.52
CA ALA A 497 8.14 13.32 -33.26
C ALA A 497 8.88 12.34 -32.34
N GLN A 498 9.48 12.84 -31.24
CA GLN A 498 10.12 11.97 -30.25
C GLN A 498 9.09 11.10 -29.49
N ILE A 499 7.88 11.61 -29.24
CA ILE A 499 6.78 10.80 -28.69
C ILE A 499 6.38 9.67 -29.65
N ASP A 500 6.35 9.93 -30.96
CA ASP A 500 6.07 8.88 -31.95
C ASP A 500 7.17 7.80 -31.97
N VAL A 501 8.44 8.20 -31.84
CA VAL A 501 9.59 7.27 -31.71
C VAL A 501 9.48 6.45 -30.42
N ALA A 502 9.18 7.09 -29.28
CA ALA A 502 8.96 6.41 -28.00
C ALA A 502 7.78 5.43 -28.08
N ARG A 503 6.69 5.80 -28.76
CA ARG A 503 5.54 4.92 -29.00
C ARG A 503 5.93 3.70 -29.82
N LYS A 504 6.75 3.87 -30.85
CA LYS A 504 7.27 2.74 -31.63
C LYS A 504 8.09 1.80 -30.74
N ALA A 505 9.02 2.34 -29.94
CA ALA A 505 9.81 1.54 -28.98
C ALA A 505 8.91 0.76 -28.00
N TYR A 506 7.88 1.42 -27.48
CA TYR A 506 6.87 0.81 -26.60
C TYR A 506 6.14 -0.37 -27.26
N LEU A 507 5.66 -0.20 -28.50
CA LEU A 507 4.94 -1.26 -29.22
C LEU A 507 5.86 -2.44 -29.57
N ASP A 508 7.12 -2.17 -29.93
CA ASP A 508 8.13 -3.20 -30.21
C ASP A 508 8.44 -4.03 -28.95
N LEU A 509 8.50 -3.40 -27.77
CA LEU A 509 8.71 -4.09 -26.48
C LEU A 509 7.59 -5.09 -26.15
N LEU A 510 6.33 -4.80 -26.50
CA LEU A 510 5.21 -5.72 -26.23
C LEU A 510 5.45 -7.08 -26.89
N LEU A 511 5.93 -7.08 -28.14
CA LEU A 511 6.23 -8.30 -28.89
C LEU A 511 7.42 -9.07 -28.31
N LEU A 512 8.41 -8.37 -27.74
CA LEU A 512 9.55 -9.00 -27.09
C LEU A 512 9.15 -9.65 -25.77
N ILE A 513 8.43 -8.92 -24.91
CA ILE A 513 7.99 -9.40 -23.59
C ILE A 513 7.00 -10.56 -23.72
N ARG A 514 6.19 -10.58 -24.78
CA ARG A 514 5.27 -11.70 -25.07
C ARG A 514 5.95 -13.06 -25.06
N LYS A 515 7.21 -13.16 -25.48
CA LYS A 515 7.97 -14.42 -25.54
C LYS A 515 8.29 -14.97 -24.14
N ASP A 516 8.53 -14.05 -23.20
CA ASP A 516 8.96 -14.36 -21.84
C ASP A 516 7.81 -14.24 -20.82
N ALA A 517 6.61 -13.80 -21.24
CA ALA A 517 5.52 -13.41 -20.35
C ALA A 517 5.11 -14.49 -19.32
N VAL A 518 5.04 -15.76 -19.74
CA VAL A 518 4.72 -16.88 -18.83
C VAL A 518 5.88 -17.14 -17.87
N LEU A 519 7.12 -17.15 -18.37
CA LEU A 519 8.33 -17.36 -17.55
C LEU A 519 8.50 -16.26 -16.50
N LEU A 520 8.21 -15.02 -16.87
CA LEU A 520 8.17 -13.87 -15.95
C LEU A 520 7.11 -14.07 -14.85
N THR A 521 5.93 -14.59 -15.19
CA THR A 521 4.94 -14.89 -14.15
C THR A 521 5.31 -16.10 -13.29
N ASP A 522 5.95 -17.12 -13.88
CA ASP A 522 6.40 -18.30 -13.16
C ASP A 522 7.56 -18.00 -12.21
N ALA A 523 8.38 -16.98 -12.50
CA ALA A 523 9.45 -16.51 -11.63
C ALA A 523 8.94 -15.93 -10.29
N PHE A 524 7.65 -15.63 -10.14
CA PHE A 524 7.05 -15.29 -8.85
C PHE A 524 6.82 -16.53 -7.96
N ASP A 525 6.88 -17.73 -8.53
CA ASP A 525 6.85 -19.02 -7.82
C ASP A 525 5.61 -19.23 -6.90
N PHE A 526 4.44 -18.79 -7.36
CA PHE A 526 3.19 -19.08 -6.65
C PHE A 526 2.66 -20.47 -6.99
N THR A 527 2.39 -21.26 -5.94
CA THR A 527 1.66 -22.52 -6.06
C THR A 527 0.18 -22.29 -6.42
N ASP A 528 -0.46 -23.30 -7.02
CA ASP A 528 -1.91 -23.25 -7.32
C ASP A 528 -2.76 -23.02 -6.07
N GLN A 529 -2.32 -23.53 -4.90
CA GLN A 529 -2.97 -23.28 -3.62
C GLN A 529 -2.90 -21.80 -3.22
N CYS A 530 -1.75 -21.15 -3.41
CA CYS A 530 -1.57 -19.74 -3.11
C CYS A 530 -2.32 -18.81 -4.08
N LEU A 531 -2.44 -19.21 -5.36
CA LEU A 531 -3.21 -18.49 -6.37
C LEU A 531 -4.72 -18.65 -6.16
N ASN A 532 -5.16 -19.82 -5.70
CA ASN A 532 -6.56 -20.18 -5.49
C ASN A 532 -7.44 -19.80 -6.70
N SER A 533 -7.01 -20.21 -7.90
CA SER A 533 -7.62 -19.80 -9.16
C SER A 533 -7.70 -20.96 -10.14
N ALA A 534 -8.89 -21.21 -10.68
CA ALA A 534 -9.08 -22.14 -11.78
C ALA A 534 -8.52 -21.60 -13.11
N LEU A 535 -8.36 -20.28 -13.26
CA LEU A 535 -7.82 -19.68 -14.49
C LEU A 535 -6.28 -19.63 -14.47
N GLY A 536 -5.68 -19.57 -13.29
CA GLY A 536 -4.24 -19.43 -13.09
C GLY A 536 -3.49 -20.75 -12.89
N CYS A 537 -4.10 -21.92 -13.19
CA CYS A 537 -3.46 -23.22 -13.04
C CYS A 537 -2.04 -23.24 -13.62
N TYR A 538 -1.09 -23.83 -12.89
CA TYR A 538 0.23 -24.08 -13.43
C TYR A 538 0.22 -25.00 -14.66
N ASP A 539 -0.61 -26.05 -14.65
CA ASP A 539 -0.72 -27.03 -15.74
C ASP A 539 -1.51 -26.55 -16.97
N GLY A 540 -2.11 -25.35 -16.89
CA GLY A 540 -2.95 -24.80 -17.96
C GLY A 540 -4.30 -25.49 -18.17
N ASN A 541 -4.71 -26.43 -17.30
CA ASN A 541 -5.95 -27.22 -17.43
C ASN A 541 -7.20 -26.44 -16.96
N VAL A 542 -7.40 -25.26 -17.56
CA VAL A 542 -8.31 -24.23 -17.05
C VAL A 542 -9.78 -24.63 -17.12
N TYR A 543 -10.25 -25.14 -18.26
CA TYR A 543 -11.69 -25.33 -18.48
C TYR A 543 -12.25 -26.49 -17.65
N GLU A 544 -11.50 -27.58 -17.60
CA GLU A 544 -11.77 -28.77 -16.81
C GLU A 544 -11.84 -28.43 -15.33
N ARG A 545 -10.86 -27.67 -14.83
CA ARG A 545 -10.83 -27.23 -13.44
C ARG A 545 -11.96 -26.28 -13.11
N LEU A 546 -12.24 -25.31 -13.98
CA LEU A 546 -13.35 -24.37 -13.81
C LEU A 546 -14.69 -25.11 -13.74
N PHE A 547 -14.90 -26.09 -14.62
CA PHE A 547 -16.11 -26.91 -14.63
C PHE A 547 -16.22 -27.79 -13.38
N GLN A 548 -15.16 -28.52 -13.02
CA GLN A 548 -15.12 -29.35 -11.82
C GLN A 548 -15.40 -28.56 -10.54
N TRP A 549 -14.83 -27.35 -10.42
CA TRP A 549 -15.07 -26.48 -9.27
C TRP A 549 -16.51 -25.96 -9.25
N ALA A 550 -17.06 -25.57 -10.40
CA ALA A 550 -18.44 -25.15 -10.51
C ALA A 550 -19.41 -26.27 -10.09
N GLN A 551 -19.15 -27.52 -10.50
CA GLN A 551 -19.97 -28.69 -10.13
C GLN A 551 -20.00 -28.93 -8.61
N ARG A 552 -18.90 -28.62 -7.90
CA ARG A 552 -18.82 -28.76 -6.43
C ARG A 552 -19.61 -27.72 -5.65
N SER A 553 -20.22 -26.72 -6.31
CA SER A 553 -21.06 -25.74 -5.62
C SER A 553 -22.23 -26.44 -4.91
N PRO A 554 -22.42 -26.23 -3.59
CA PRO A 554 -23.55 -26.80 -2.85
C PRO A 554 -24.92 -26.43 -3.44
N THR A 555 -25.00 -25.29 -4.13
CA THR A 555 -26.23 -24.82 -4.79
C THR A 555 -26.69 -25.72 -5.94
N ASN A 556 -25.82 -26.55 -6.51
CA ASN A 556 -26.20 -27.44 -7.62
C ASN A 556 -27.04 -28.64 -7.15
N THR A 557 -26.93 -29.02 -5.88
CA THR A 557 -27.68 -30.14 -5.30
C THR A 557 -28.84 -29.68 -4.42
N GLN A 558 -28.86 -28.39 -4.04
CA GLN A 558 -29.99 -27.78 -3.33
C GLN A 558 -31.04 -27.30 -4.33
N GLY A 559 -32.31 -27.67 -4.11
CA GLY A 559 -33.42 -27.08 -4.85
C GLY A 559 -33.46 -25.56 -4.65
N ASN A 560 -33.91 -24.80 -5.65
CA ASN A 560 -34.01 -23.36 -5.51
C ASN A 560 -34.93 -23.01 -4.32
N PRO A 561 -34.45 -22.35 -3.25
CA PRO A 561 -35.26 -22.09 -2.05
C PRO A 561 -36.45 -21.16 -2.32
N ALA A 562 -36.40 -20.37 -3.40
CA ALA A 562 -37.52 -19.57 -3.86
C ALA A 562 -38.57 -20.36 -4.63
N TYR A 563 -38.28 -21.61 -5.01
CA TYR A 563 -39.13 -22.37 -5.93
C TYR A 563 -40.51 -22.64 -5.35
N GLU A 564 -40.58 -23.36 -4.23
CA GLU A 564 -41.86 -23.74 -3.61
C GLU A 564 -42.67 -22.51 -3.19
N LYS A 565 -42.00 -21.51 -2.61
CA LYS A 565 -42.66 -20.35 -2.00
C LYS A 565 -43.12 -19.31 -3.02
N TYR A 566 -42.35 -19.08 -4.09
CA TYR A 566 -42.57 -17.93 -4.98
C TYR A 566 -42.73 -18.35 -6.45
N ILE A 567 -41.85 -19.22 -6.96
CA ILE A 567 -41.81 -19.53 -8.39
C ILE A 567 -42.96 -20.48 -8.77
N ARG A 568 -43.18 -21.56 -7.99
CA ARG A 568 -44.22 -22.55 -8.28
C ARG A 568 -45.62 -21.91 -8.28
N PRO A 569 -46.04 -21.12 -7.27
CA PRO A 569 -47.34 -20.45 -7.31
C PRO A 569 -47.47 -19.48 -8.50
N LEU A 570 -46.40 -18.72 -8.79
CA LEU A 570 -46.39 -17.80 -9.94
C LEU A 570 -46.63 -18.57 -11.24
N LEU A 571 -45.82 -19.60 -11.53
CA LEU A 571 -45.94 -20.39 -12.75
C LEU A 571 -47.31 -21.09 -12.87
N GLN A 572 -47.85 -21.60 -11.76
CA GLN A 572 -49.17 -22.24 -11.75
C GLN A 572 -50.31 -21.23 -11.99
N GLY A 573 -50.18 -19.99 -11.50
CA GLY A 573 -51.16 -18.93 -11.72
C GLY A 573 -51.33 -18.50 -13.19
N TRP A 574 -50.30 -18.68 -14.02
CA TRP A 574 -50.37 -18.39 -15.46
C TRP A 574 -50.75 -19.60 -16.31
N ARG A 575 -50.90 -20.78 -15.70
CA ARG A 575 -51.05 -22.06 -16.41
C ARG A 575 -52.36 -22.20 -17.18
N SER A 576 -53.39 -21.40 -16.85
CA SER A 576 -54.64 -21.34 -17.62
C SER A 576 -54.60 -20.38 -18.81
N ARG A 577 -53.49 -19.67 -19.02
CA ARG A 577 -53.28 -18.67 -20.09
C ARG A 577 -52.20 -19.07 -21.11
N LEU A 578 -51.50 -20.17 -20.85
CA LEU A 578 -50.60 -20.88 -21.77
C LEU A 578 -51.31 -22.11 -22.27
#